data_AF-A0A257RZK3-F1
#
_entry.id   AF-A0A257RZK3-F1
#
_cell.length_a   1.000
_cell.length_b   1.000
_cell.length_c   1.000
_cell.angle_alpha   90.00
_cell.angle_beta   90.00
_cell.angle_gamma   90.00
#
_symmetry.space_group_name_H-M   'P 1'
#
loop_
_entity.id
_entity.type
_entity.pdbx_description
1 polymer ?
#
loop_
_entity_poly.entity_id
_entity_poly.type
_entity_poly.pdbx_seq_one_letter_code
_entity_poly.pdbx_strand_id
1 'polypeptide(L)'
;TRLAAIAASPDLPADADAAALRRALAERPAAVLADRSWLTADDADRTALRERLASMERPEFPLKGRDALALGAAAGPAVGAALAAVRRWWIERDCLPDDAACRAELARRLISCP
;
A
#
# COMPACT_ATOMS: atom_id res chain seq x y z
N THR A 1 -6.52 12.10 -13.38
CA THR A 1 -7.10 11.36 -14.53
C THR A 1 -6.55 9.94 -14.54
N ARG A 2 -7.21 8.97 -15.20
CA ARG A 2 -6.72 7.57 -15.28
C ARG A 2 -5.31 7.48 -15.86
N LEU A 3 -5.04 8.24 -16.92
CA LEU A 3 -3.73 8.28 -17.58
C LEU A 3 -2.59 8.73 -16.64
N ALA A 4 -2.82 9.76 -15.80
CA ALA A 4 -1.82 10.20 -14.83
C ALA A 4 -1.52 9.12 -13.76
N ALA A 5 -2.54 8.35 -13.34
CA ALA A 5 -2.35 7.24 -12.40
C ALA A 5 -1.54 6.11 -13.05
N ILE A 6 -1.78 5.79 -14.32
CA ILE A 6 -0.99 4.80 -15.06
C ILE A 6 0.47 5.27 -15.15
N ALA A 7 0.72 6.50 -15.61
CA ALA A 7 2.07 7.05 -15.77
C ALA A 7 2.87 7.09 -14.46
N ALA A 8 2.20 7.40 -13.34
CA ALA A 8 2.82 7.44 -12.01
C ALA A 8 2.88 6.06 -11.31
N SER A 9 2.50 4.96 -11.98
CA SER A 9 2.58 3.62 -11.42
C SER A 9 3.95 2.98 -11.69
N PRO A 10 4.48 2.19 -10.74
CA PRO A 10 5.75 1.50 -10.94
C PRO A 10 5.64 0.52 -12.11
N ASP A 11 6.74 0.34 -12.83
CA ASP A 11 6.89 -0.78 -13.75
C ASP A 11 7.20 -2.03 -12.92
N LEU A 12 6.31 -3.02 -12.96
CA LEU A 12 6.47 -4.26 -12.22
C LEU A 12 7.15 -5.30 -13.12
N PRO A 13 8.24 -5.95 -12.66
CA PRO A 13 8.81 -7.09 -13.35
C PRO A 13 7.76 -8.19 -13.59
N ALA A 14 7.88 -8.91 -14.69
CA ALA A 14 6.95 -9.99 -15.02
C ALA A 14 6.98 -11.12 -13.97
N ASP A 15 8.15 -11.37 -13.39
CA ASP A 15 8.42 -12.33 -12.33
C ASP A 15 8.26 -11.75 -10.91
N ALA A 16 7.70 -10.54 -10.77
CA ALA A 16 7.54 -9.88 -9.47
C ALA A 16 6.94 -10.82 -8.42
N ASP A 17 7.57 -10.94 -7.26
CA ASP A 17 7.11 -11.84 -6.20
C ASP A 17 5.79 -11.35 -5.54
N ALA A 18 5.21 -12.19 -4.68
CA ALA A 18 3.98 -11.83 -3.97
C ALA A 18 4.12 -10.63 -3.04
N ALA A 19 5.34 -10.31 -2.57
CA ALA A 19 5.58 -9.13 -1.73
C ALA A 19 5.50 -7.84 -2.56
N ALA A 20 6.16 -7.81 -3.72
CA ALA A 20 6.10 -6.71 -4.66
C ALA A 20 4.65 -6.44 -5.13
N LEU A 21 3.89 -7.48 -5.43
CA LEU A 21 2.48 -7.34 -5.82
C LEU A 21 1.63 -6.74 -4.69
N ARG A 22 1.77 -7.21 -3.45
CA ARG A 22 1.05 -6.67 -2.29
C ARG A 22 1.33 -5.18 -2.09
N ARG A 23 2.62 -4.79 -2.13
CA ARG A 23 3.02 -3.37 -2.00
C ARG A 23 2.39 -2.51 -3.10
N ALA A 24 2.43 -2.97 -4.35
CA ALA A 24 1.84 -2.24 -5.47
C ALA A 24 0.31 -2.13 -5.35
N LEU A 25 -0.37 -3.22 -4.99
CA LEU A 25 -1.83 -3.26 -4.82
C LEU A 25 -2.29 -2.40 -3.64
N ALA A 26 -1.51 -2.30 -2.57
CA ALA A 26 -1.82 -1.41 -1.45
C ALA A 26 -1.93 0.06 -1.92
N GLU A 27 -1.11 0.48 -2.87
CA GLU A 27 -1.05 1.86 -3.36
C GLU A 27 -1.97 2.15 -4.55
N ARG A 28 -2.17 1.18 -5.45
CA ARG A 28 -2.91 1.37 -6.70
C ARG A 28 -3.89 0.23 -6.95
N PRO A 29 -5.05 0.51 -7.56
CA PRO A 29 -5.96 -0.55 -8.00
C PRO A 29 -5.29 -1.47 -9.02
N ALA A 30 -5.62 -2.76 -8.99
CA ALA A 30 -5.12 -3.77 -9.92
C ALA A 30 -5.27 -3.35 -11.39
N ALA A 31 -6.40 -2.74 -11.76
CA ALA A 31 -6.65 -2.26 -13.12
C ALA A 31 -5.62 -1.21 -13.59
N VAL A 32 -5.15 -0.33 -12.71
CA VAL A 32 -4.13 0.68 -13.06
C VAL A 32 -2.77 0.03 -13.25
N LEU A 33 -2.43 -0.96 -12.42
CA LEU A 33 -1.18 -1.73 -12.54
C LEU A 33 -1.19 -2.60 -13.80
N ALA A 34 -2.33 -3.23 -14.12
CA ALA A 34 -2.52 -3.99 -15.35
C ALA A 34 -2.38 -3.10 -16.59
N ASP A 35 -3.05 -1.94 -16.61
CA ASP A 35 -2.89 -0.94 -17.69
C ASP A 35 -1.42 -0.51 -17.85
N ARG A 36 -0.69 -0.31 -16.74
CA ARG A 36 0.72 0.06 -16.75
C ARG A 36 1.61 -1.02 -17.38
N SER A 37 1.31 -2.29 -17.16
CA SER A 37 2.09 -3.43 -17.69
C SER A 37 2.09 -3.53 -19.22
N TRP A 38 1.14 -2.86 -19.91
CA TRP A 38 1.09 -2.80 -21.37
C TRP A 38 2.09 -1.81 -21.98
N LEU A 39 2.67 -0.91 -21.19
CA LEU A 39 3.56 0.15 -21.68
C LEU A 39 5.02 -0.29 -21.84
N THR A 40 5.33 -1.55 -21.58
CA THR A 40 6.67 -2.15 -21.70
C THR A 40 6.61 -3.32 -22.68
N ALA A 41 7.73 -3.75 -23.27
CA ALA A 41 7.73 -4.78 -24.33
C ALA A 41 7.07 -6.09 -23.87
N ASP A 42 6.26 -6.72 -24.74
CA ASP A 42 5.36 -7.83 -24.38
C ASP A 42 6.07 -9.20 -24.43
N ASP A 43 5.77 -10.07 -23.45
CA ASP A 43 6.17 -11.48 -23.39
C ASP A 43 5.09 -12.29 -22.65
N ALA A 44 5.17 -13.63 -22.70
CA ALA A 44 4.20 -14.49 -22.05
C ALA A 44 4.11 -14.26 -20.52
N ASP A 45 5.23 -13.85 -19.91
CA ASP A 45 5.34 -13.62 -18.47
C ASP A 45 4.52 -12.39 -18.03
N ARG A 46 4.34 -11.40 -18.92
CA ARG A 46 3.44 -10.25 -18.68
C ARG A 46 1.96 -10.63 -18.61
N THR A 47 1.54 -11.66 -19.33
CA THR A 47 0.14 -12.16 -19.21
C THR A 47 -0.08 -12.77 -17.84
N ALA A 48 0.85 -13.62 -17.37
CA ALA A 48 0.80 -14.19 -16.04
C ALA A 48 0.84 -13.13 -14.93
N LEU A 49 1.62 -12.05 -15.08
CA LEU A 49 1.62 -10.91 -14.16
C LEU A 49 0.22 -10.29 -14.02
N ARG A 50 -0.47 -10.03 -15.14
CA ARG A 50 -1.82 -9.44 -15.12
C ARG A 50 -2.85 -10.35 -14.45
N GLU A 51 -2.78 -11.65 -14.68
CA GLU A 51 -3.65 -12.64 -14.02
C GLU A 51 -3.42 -12.68 -12.51
N ARG A 52 -2.15 -12.61 -12.07
CA ARG A 52 -1.80 -12.52 -10.65
C ARG A 52 -2.30 -11.23 -9.99
N LEU A 53 -2.19 -10.10 -10.68
CA LEU A 53 -2.74 -8.82 -10.22
C LEU A 53 -4.28 -8.85 -10.10
N ALA A 54 -4.96 -9.57 -10.99
CA ALA A 54 -6.43 -9.68 -10.97
C ALA A 54 -6.95 -10.65 -9.90
N SER A 55 -6.17 -11.68 -9.55
CA SER A 55 -6.56 -12.71 -8.57
C SER A 55 -6.15 -12.39 -7.13
N MET A 56 -5.12 -11.56 -6.93
CA MET A 56 -4.66 -11.18 -5.60
C MET A 56 -5.59 -10.13 -4.96
N GLU A 57 -6.09 -10.44 -3.77
CA GLU A 57 -6.85 -9.48 -2.99
C GLU A 57 -5.97 -8.29 -2.58
N ARG A 58 -6.53 -7.09 -2.70
CA ARG A 58 -5.83 -5.87 -2.34
C ARG A 58 -5.63 -5.82 -0.82
N PRO A 59 -4.38 -5.69 -0.33
CA PRO A 59 -4.15 -5.47 1.09
C PRO A 59 -4.79 -4.15 1.54
N GLU A 60 -5.60 -4.21 2.59
CA GLU A 60 -6.21 -3.04 3.21
C GLU A 60 -5.44 -2.64 4.47
N PHE A 61 -5.10 -1.35 4.58
CA PHE A 61 -4.45 -0.83 5.77
C PHE A 61 -5.47 -0.81 6.94
N PRO A 62 -5.19 -1.46 8.09
CA PRO A 62 -6.22 -1.76 9.09
C PRO A 62 -6.64 -0.55 9.94
N LEU A 63 -5.80 0.50 10.04
CA LEU A 63 -6.06 1.62 10.94
C LEU A 63 -6.87 2.75 10.30
N LYS A 64 -7.67 3.40 11.15
CA LYS A 64 -8.50 4.57 10.85
C LYS A 64 -8.20 5.69 11.86
N GLY A 65 -8.66 6.90 11.58
CA GLY A 65 -8.50 8.07 12.45
C GLY A 65 -8.92 7.82 13.91
N ARG A 66 -10.04 7.10 14.11
CA ARG A 66 -10.57 6.73 15.43
C ARG A 66 -9.58 5.92 16.29
N ASP A 67 -8.69 5.17 15.66
CA ASP A 67 -7.73 4.33 16.38
C ASP A 67 -6.64 5.19 17.04
N ALA A 68 -6.25 6.29 16.41
CA ALA A 68 -5.36 7.28 17.03
C ALA A 68 -6.04 8.02 18.19
N LEU A 69 -7.33 8.36 18.05
CA LEU A 69 -8.11 9.02 19.11
C LEU A 69 -8.28 8.10 20.33
N ALA A 70 -8.51 6.81 20.11
CA ALA A 70 -8.57 5.81 21.17
C ALA A 70 -7.25 5.65 21.93
N LEU A 71 -6.11 5.98 21.31
CA LEU A 71 -4.79 6.03 21.92
C LEU A 71 -4.51 7.36 22.65
N GLY A 72 -5.48 8.27 22.73
CA GLY A 72 -5.37 9.54 23.45
C GLY A 72 -4.81 10.70 22.63
N ALA A 73 -4.63 10.54 21.31
CA ALA A 73 -4.18 11.63 20.46
C ALA A 73 -5.27 12.71 20.30
N ALA A 74 -4.87 13.98 20.35
CA ALA A 74 -5.75 15.08 19.99
C ALA A 74 -6.04 15.06 18.49
N ALA A 75 -7.31 15.26 18.11
CA ALA A 75 -7.69 15.35 16.72
C ALA A 75 -6.96 16.51 16.04
N GLY A 76 -6.30 16.23 14.91
CA GLY A 76 -5.57 17.25 14.16
C GLY A 76 -4.64 16.67 13.09
N PRO A 77 -3.92 17.54 12.36
CA PRO A 77 -3.02 17.13 11.28
C PRO A 77 -1.95 16.12 11.70
N ALA A 78 -1.49 16.19 12.96
CA ALA A 78 -0.50 15.26 13.52
C ALA A 78 -0.98 13.80 13.49
N VAL A 79 -2.28 13.53 13.74
CA VAL A 79 -2.86 12.20 13.64
C VAL A 79 -2.79 11.67 12.20
N GLY A 80 -3.14 12.52 11.24
CA GLY A 80 -3.05 12.18 9.81
C GLY A 80 -1.61 11.86 9.39
N ALA A 81 -0.65 12.67 9.85
CA ALA A 81 0.77 12.46 9.58
C ALA A 81 1.28 11.15 10.21
N ALA A 82 0.90 10.85 11.46
CA ALA A 82 1.25 9.61 12.13
C ALA A 82 0.68 8.39 11.38
N LEU A 83 -0.62 8.41 11.03
CA LEU A 83 -1.26 7.33 10.27
C LEU A 83 -0.62 7.13 8.89
N ALA A 84 -0.30 8.21 8.18
CA ALA A 84 0.41 8.12 6.90
C ALA A 84 1.79 7.47 7.06
N ALA A 85 2.50 7.79 8.14
CA ALA A 85 3.81 7.22 8.41
C ALA A 85 3.72 5.73 8.80
N VAL A 86 2.70 5.32 9.57
CA VAL A 86 2.41 3.89 9.85
C VAL A 86 2.04 3.16 8.57
N ARG A 87 1.21 3.75 7.70
CA ARG A 87 0.84 3.15 6.41
C ARG A 87 2.07 2.90 5.53
N ARG A 88 3.00 3.85 5.46
CA ARG A 88 4.26 3.66 4.73
C ARG A 88 5.09 2.52 5.34
N TRP A 89 5.25 2.50 6.65
CA TRP A 89 5.94 1.41 7.35
C TRP A 89 5.28 0.03 7.10
N TRP A 90 3.96 -0.01 7.02
CA TRP A 90 3.20 -1.23 6.73
C TRP A 90 3.43 -1.72 5.30
N ILE A 91 3.48 -0.81 4.32
CA ILE A 91 3.85 -1.13 2.92
C ILE A 91 5.30 -1.63 2.85
N GLU A 92 6.23 -1.00 3.54
CA GLU A 92 7.64 -1.43 3.60
C GLU A 92 7.81 -2.84 4.18
N ARG A 93 6.83 -3.31 4.97
CA ARG A 93 6.76 -4.69 5.51
C ARG A 93 5.79 -5.57 4.76
N ASP A 94 5.65 -5.31 3.46
CA ASP A 94 4.87 -6.09 2.51
C ASP A 94 3.38 -6.18 2.82
N CYS A 95 2.85 -5.26 3.61
CA CYS A 95 1.46 -5.30 4.05
C CYS A 95 1.13 -6.53 4.93
N LEU A 96 2.13 -7.12 5.60
CA LEU A 96 1.97 -8.23 6.54
C LEU A 96 1.60 -7.85 7.97
N PRO A 97 2.03 -6.69 8.52
CA PRO A 97 1.69 -6.37 9.89
C PRO A 97 0.17 -6.28 10.06
N ASP A 98 -0.32 -6.94 11.09
CA ASP A 98 -1.75 -6.98 11.42
C ASP A 98 -2.21 -5.70 12.15
N ASP A 99 -3.48 -5.66 12.53
CA ASP A 99 -4.06 -4.53 13.26
C ASP A 99 -3.31 -4.24 14.57
N ALA A 100 -2.94 -5.27 15.33
CA ALA A 100 -2.23 -5.12 16.59
C ALA A 100 -0.83 -4.52 16.40
N ALA A 101 -0.05 -5.03 15.43
CA ALA A 101 1.26 -4.51 15.08
C ALA A 101 1.17 -3.06 14.56
N CYS A 102 0.16 -2.74 13.75
CA CYS A 102 -0.07 -1.38 13.28
C CYS A 102 -0.40 -0.43 14.43
N ARG A 103 -1.26 -0.83 15.38
CA ARG A 103 -1.60 0.00 16.56
C ARG A 103 -0.38 0.27 17.45
N ALA A 104 0.45 -0.74 17.68
CA ALA A 104 1.68 -0.59 18.44
C ALA A 104 2.63 0.42 17.79
N GLU A 105 2.79 0.34 16.46
CA GLU A 105 3.60 1.28 15.69
C GLU A 105 3.01 2.70 15.68
N LEU A 106 1.68 2.84 15.63
CA LEU A 106 1.01 4.13 15.76
C LEU A 106 1.27 4.77 17.13
N ALA A 107 1.11 4.01 18.22
CA ALA A 107 1.37 4.49 19.58
C ALA A 107 2.83 4.97 19.73
N ARG A 108 3.79 4.19 19.23
CA ARG A 108 5.22 4.55 19.25
C ARG A 108 5.50 5.89 18.56
N ARG A 109 4.83 6.15 17.44
CA ARG A 109 4.99 7.40 16.68
C ARG A 109 4.34 8.60 17.35
N LEU A 110 3.18 8.41 17.98
CA LEU A 110 2.50 9.48 18.72
C LEU A 110 3.32 9.95 19.93
N ILE A 111 4.02 9.04 20.61
CA ILE A 111 4.93 9.38 21.71
C ILE A 111 6.19 10.12 21.20
N SER A 112 6.60 9.86 19.96
CA SER A 112 7.82 10.43 19.37
C SER A 112 7.57 11.77 18.65
N CYS A 113 6.33 12.28 18.64
CA CYS A 113 6.02 13.61 18.12
C CYS A 113 6.21 14.64 19.23
N PRO A 114 7.21 15.55 19.14
CA PRO A 114 7.39 16.63 20.11
C PRO A 114 6.23 17.63 20.09
#